data_AF-A0A7S7UV19-F1
#
_entry.id   AF-A0A7S7UV19-F1
#
_cell.length_a   1.000
_cell.length_b   1.000
_cell.length_c   1.000
_cell.angle_alpha   90.00
_cell.angle_beta   90.00
_cell.angle_gamma   90.00
#
_symmetry.space_group_name_H-M   'P 1'
#
loop_
_entity.id
_entity.type
_entity.pdbx_description
1 polymer ?
#
loop_
_entity_poly.entity_id
_entity_poly.type
_entity_poly.pdbx_seq_one_letter_code
_entity_poly.pdbx_strand_id
1 'polypeptide(L)'
;MTALTSLNYRKIAVLVATAGTLFWLYTFYAIAHVPQGDGTGFQWLAVFPLGMVFGLFFLPAWLLVAINRLPRFTTLVGLAGLIAFAIIWAELLSEFPKS
;
A
#
# COMPACT_ATOMS: atom_id res chain seq x y z
N MET A 1 25.00 -25.49 14.01
CA MET A 1 23.78 -24.82 14.53
C MET A 1 23.77 -23.39 14.03
N THR A 2 22.71 -23.04 13.30
CA THR A 2 22.22 -21.68 12.97
C THR A 2 23.22 -20.65 12.46
N ALA A 3 23.54 -20.73 11.17
CA ALA A 3 23.77 -19.51 10.40
C ALA A 3 22.47 -18.71 10.46
N LEU A 4 22.42 -17.71 11.33
CA LEU A 4 21.39 -16.68 11.29
C LEU A 4 21.45 -16.10 9.89
N THR A 5 20.46 -16.49 9.09
CA THR A 5 20.19 -16.04 7.73
C THR A 5 20.43 -14.54 7.68
N SER A 6 21.44 -14.11 6.91
CA SER A 6 21.67 -12.68 6.68
C SER A 6 20.36 -12.09 6.15
N LEU A 7 19.75 -11.21 6.95
CA LEU A 7 18.49 -10.56 6.60
C LEU A 7 18.68 -9.86 5.24
N ASN A 8 18.12 -10.45 4.19
CA ASN A 8 18.23 -9.93 2.85
C ASN A 8 17.21 -8.81 2.69
N TYR A 9 17.62 -7.59 3.03
CA TYR A 9 16.80 -6.38 2.96
C TYR A 9 16.14 -6.17 1.60
N ARG A 10 16.73 -6.67 0.51
CA ARG A 10 16.08 -6.62 -0.81
C ARG A 10 14.84 -7.50 -0.86
N LYS A 11 14.89 -8.72 -0.31
CA LYS A 11 13.72 -9.61 -0.22
C LYS A 11 12.63 -8.99 0.65
N ILE A 12 13.01 -8.34 1.75
CA ILE A 12 12.06 -7.66 2.64
C ILE A 12 11.43 -6.47 1.92
N ALA A 13 12.22 -5.64 1.25
CA ALA A 13 11.71 -4.52 0.46
C ALA A 13 10.77 -4.98 -0.67
N VAL A 14 11.09 -6.08 -1.36
CA VAL A 14 10.19 -6.70 -2.36
C VAL A 14 8.89 -7.15 -1.71
N LEU A 15 8.95 -7.81 -0.55
CA LEU A 15 7.77 -8.30 0.16
C LEU A 15 6.87 -7.14 0.59
N VAL A 16 7.45 -6.10 1.18
CA VAL A 16 6.75 -4.88 1.59
C VAL A 16 6.12 -4.16 0.40
N ALA A 17 6.87 -4.01 -0.70
CA ALA A 17 6.36 -3.38 -1.92
C ALA A 17 5.21 -4.18 -2.54
N THR A 18 5.35 -5.51 -2.61
CA THR A 18 4.31 -6.42 -3.09
C THR A 18 3.07 -6.35 -2.21
N ALA A 19 3.23 -6.39 -0.89
CA ALA A 19 2.11 -6.30 0.04
C ALA A 19 1.34 -4.98 -0.11
N GLY A 20 2.04 -3.86 -0.22
CA GLY A 20 1.41 -2.56 -0.47
C GLY A 20 0.70 -2.48 -1.82
N THR A 21 1.30 -3.02 -2.89
CA THR A 21 0.64 -3.09 -4.21
C THR A 21 -0.62 -3.94 -4.16
N LEU A 22 -0.58 -5.12 -3.53
CA LEU A 22 -1.77 -5.98 -3.38
C LEU A 22 -2.84 -5.31 -2.55
N PHE A 23 -2.46 -4.65 -1.46
CA PHE A 23 -3.39 -3.92 -0.60
C PHE A 23 -4.05 -2.76 -1.36
N TRP A 24 -3.29 -2.01 -2.15
CA TRP A 24 -3.82 -0.97 -3.03
C TRP A 24 -4.85 -1.52 -4.04
N LEU A 25 -4.52 -2.62 -4.73
CA LEU A 25 -5.46 -3.29 -5.64
C LEU A 25 -6.72 -3.77 -4.91
N TYR A 26 -6.58 -4.30 -3.70
CA TYR A 26 -7.72 -4.66 -2.85
C TYR A 26 -8.59 -3.45 -2.51
N THR A 27 -8.01 -2.32 -2.11
CA THR A 27 -8.80 -1.12 -1.80
C THR A 27 -9.55 -0.60 -3.03
N PHE A 28 -8.92 -0.64 -4.20
CA PHE A 28 -9.56 -0.33 -5.48
C PHE A 28 -10.75 -1.24 -5.76
N TYR A 29 -10.55 -2.55 -5.60
CA TYR A 29 -11.60 -3.54 -5.78
C TYR A 29 -12.76 -3.32 -4.80
N ALA A 30 -12.46 -3.10 -3.53
CA ALA A 30 -13.46 -2.87 -2.49
C ALA A 30 -14.28 -1.61 -2.77
N ILE A 31 -13.63 -0.48 -3.10
CA ILE A 31 -14.31 0.78 -3.46
C ILE A 31 -15.20 0.60 -4.69
N ALA A 32 -14.74 -0.15 -5.70
CA ALA A 32 -15.54 -0.42 -6.90
C ALA A 32 -16.82 -1.24 -6.63
N HIS A 33 -16.85 -1.98 -5.52
CA HIS A 33 -17.99 -2.79 -5.09
C HIS A 33 -18.83 -2.14 -3.98
N VAL A 34 -18.48 -0.93 -3.53
CA VAL A 34 -19.35 -0.16 -2.64
C VAL A 34 -20.66 0.12 -3.41
N PRO A 35 -21.84 -0.16 -2.82
CA PRO A 35 -23.12 0.15 -3.46
C PRO A 35 -23.09 1.61 -3.87
N GLN A 36 -23.36 1.93 -5.14
CA GLN A 36 -23.22 3.28 -5.67
C GLN A 36 -23.97 4.26 -4.77
N GLY A 37 -23.24 4.93 -3.87
CA GLY A 37 -23.75 6.05 -3.09
C GLY A 37 -24.12 7.12 -4.10
N ASP A 38 -25.42 7.30 -4.30
CA ASP A 38 -26.06 8.31 -5.14
C ASP A 38 -25.70 8.30 -6.65
N GLY A 39 -24.90 7.35 -7.15
CA GLY A 39 -24.53 7.24 -8.57
C GLY A 39 -23.59 8.35 -9.09
N THR A 40 -23.10 9.23 -8.20
CA THR A 40 -22.32 10.42 -8.53
C THR A 40 -20.83 10.15 -8.81
N GLY A 41 -20.35 8.95 -8.47
CA GLY A 41 -18.94 8.58 -8.60
C GLY A 41 -18.02 9.18 -7.53
N PHE A 42 -18.56 9.87 -6.51
CA PHE A 42 -17.78 10.43 -5.39
C PHE A 42 -16.98 9.36 -4.62
N GLN A 43 -17.38 8.09 -4.68
CA GLN A 43 -16.59 6.96 -4.17
C GLN A 43 -15.16 6.90 -4.75
N TRP A 44 -14.94 7.41 -5.97
CA TRP A 44 -13.62 7.49 -6.58
C TRP A 44 -12.73 8.59 -5.99
N LEU A 45 -13.28 9.54 -5.23
CA LEU A 45 -12.45 10.48 -4.46
C LEU A 45 -11.67 9.78 -3.36
N ALA A 46 -12.22 8.70 -2.78
CA ALA A 46 -11.51 7.88 -1.79
C ALA A 46 -10.27 7.17 -2.38
N VAL A 47 -10.27 6.95 -3.69
CA VAL A 47 -9.13 6.35 -4.41
C VAL A 47 -7.95 7.32 -4.50
N PHE A 48 -8.20 8.64 -4.51
CA PHE A 48 -7.17 9.65 -4.67
C PHE A 48 -6.11 9.64 -3.55
N PRO A 49 -6.47 9.71 -2.25
CA PRO A 49 -5.49 9.63 -1.16
C PRO A 49 -4.76 8.28 -1.12
N LEU A 50 -5.47 7.17 -1.37
CA LEU A 50 -4.86 5.83 -1.46
C LEU A 50 -3.84 5.76 -2.61
N GLY A 51 -4.20 6.30 -3.78
CA GLY A 51 -3.31 6.41 -4.94
C GLY A 51 -2.08 7.27 -4.66
N MET A 52 -2.22 8.38 -3.91
CA MET A 52 -1.08 9.21 -3.50
C MET A 52 -0.12 8.44 -2.61
N VAL A 53 -0.61 7.70 -1.60
CA VAL A 53 0.29 6.89 -0.75
C VAL A 53 0.96 5.80 -1.57
N PHE A 54 0.27 5.21 -2.55
CA PHE A 54 0.87 4.22 -3.44
C PHE A 54 2.00 4.83 -4.27
N GLY A 55 1.73 5.96 -4.92
CA GLY A 55 2.67 6.68 -5.75
C GLY A 55 3.87 7.24 -4.98
N LEU A 56 3.69 7.67 -3.73
CA LEU A 56 4.75 8.29 -2.93
C LEU A 56 5.62 7.29 -2.16
N PHE A 57 5.08 6.14 -1.74
CA PHE A 57 5.80 5.20 -0.89
C PHE A 57 6.15 3.89 -1.59
N PHE A 58 5.24 3.34 -2.40
CA PHE A 58 5.41 2.00 -2.97
C PHE A 58 6.03 2.02 -4.36
N LEU A 59 5.71 3.01 -5.19
CA LEU A 59 6.31 3.18 -6.51
C LEU A 59 7.83 3.48 -6.43
N PRO A 60 8.31 4.38 -5.54
CA PRO A 60 9.74 4.57 -5.34
C PRO A 60 10.39 3.35 -4.68
N ALA A 61 9.64 2.62 -3.85
CA ALA A 61 10.14 1.39 -3.26
C ALA A 61 10.45 0.33 -4.34
N TRP A 62 9.54 0.14 -5.30
CA TRP A 62 9.76 -0.72 -6.46
C TRP A 62 10.95 -0.27 -7.31
N LEU A 63 11.08 1.03 -7.57
CA LEU A 63 12.20 1.58 -8.34
C LEU A 63 13.55 1.31 -7.65
N LEU A 64 13.63 1.57 -6.34
CA LEU A 64 14.85 1.35 -5.55
C LEU A 64 15.23 -0.13 -5.45
N VAL A 65 14.23 -1.02 -5.33
CA VAL A 65 14.43 -2.48 -5.40
C VAL A 65 14.97 -2.89 -6.76
N ALA A 66 14.41 -2.38 -7.85
CA ALA A 66 14.82 -2.72 -9.22
C ALA A 66 16.27 -2.31 -9.51
N ILE A 67 16.68 -1.14 -9.02
CA ILE A 67 18.05 -0.61 -9.17
C ILE A 67 19.01 -1.22 -8.12
N ASN A 68 18.51 -2.07 -7.22
CA ASN A 68 19.27 -2.70 -6.12
C ASN A 68 19.99 -1.67 -5.23
N ARG A 69 19.40 -0.48 -5.05
CA ARG A 69 19.94 0.65 -4.29
C ARG A 69 19.21 0.80 -2.96
N LEU A 70 19.99 1.00 -1.89
CA LEU A 70 19.50 1.40 -0.56
C LEU A 70 18.32 0.56 0.00
N PRO A 71 18.39 -0.78 0.01
CA PRO A 71 17.27 -1.64 0.38
C PRO A 71 16.74 -1.43 1.81
N ARG A 72 17.58 -0.92 2.73
CA ARG A 72 17.16 -0.55 4.10
C ARG A 72 16.24 0.67 4.11
N PHE A 73 16.59 1.71 3.35
CA PHE A 73 15.77 2.91 3.23
C PHE A 73 14.43 2.58 2.58
N THR A 74 14.46 1.78 1.52
CA THR A 74 13.27 1.25 0.86
C THR A 74 12.35 0.51 1.82
N THR A 75 12.92 -0.31 2.70
CA THR A 75 12.15 -1.07 3.68
C THR A 75 11.46 -0.14 4.68
N LEU A 76 12.16 0.88 5.19
CA LEU A 76 11.60 1.86 6.13
C LEU A 76 10.49 2.69 5.48
N VAL A 77 10.72 3.18 4.26
CA VAL A 77 9.73 3.96 3.50
C VAL A 77 8.50 3.11 3.18
N GLY A 78 8.69 1.86 2.74
CA GLY A 78 7.58 0.95 2.46
C GLY A 78 6.77 0.56 3.70
N LEU A 79 7.42 0.38 4.85
CA LEU A 79 6.73 0.13 6.12
C LEU A 79 5.93 1.34 6.59
N ALA A 80 6.50 2.54 6.50
CA ALA A 80 5.79 3.78 6.80
C ALA A 80 4.57 3.96 5.87
N GLY A 81 4.75 3.67 4.58
CA GLY A 81 3.68 3.67 3.59
C GLY A 81 2.57 2.67 3.92
N LEU A 82 2.91 1.45 4.37
CA LEU A 82 1.94 0.42 4.80
C LEU A 82 1.09 0.89 5.98
N ILE A 83 1.74 1.48 6.99
CA ILE A 83 1.04 1.99 8.18
C ILE A 83 0.09 3.13 7.77
N ALA A 84 0.56 4.09 6.98
CA ALA A 84 -0.28 5.17 6.48
C ALA A 84 -1.46 4.64 5.65
N PHE A 85 -1.22 3.64 4.79
CA PHE A 85 -2.28 2.99 4.00
C PHE A 85 -3.34 2.35 4.88
N ALA A 86 -2.91 1.61 5.91
CA ALA A 86 -3.81 0.90 6.81
C ALA A 86 -4.69 1.88 7.62
N ILE A 87 -4.11 2.99 8.09
CA ILE A 87 -4.84 4.04 8.81
C ILE A 87 -5.90 4.67 7.89
N ILE A 88 -5.50 5.16 6.71
CA ILE A 88 -6.43 5.80 5.76
C ILE A 88 -7.55 4.83 5.36
N TRP A 89 -7.21 3.56 5.14
CA TRP A 89 -8.20 2.55 4.81
C TRP A 89 -9.18 2.26 5.96
N ALA A 90 -8.69 2.23 7.21
CA ALA A 90 -9.54 2.03 8.37
C ALA A 90 -10.54 3.19 8.55
N GLU A 91 -10.09 4.43 8.34
CA GLU A 91 -10.98 5.61 8.35
C GLU A 91 -12.04 5.50 7.25
N LEU A 92 -11.64 5.20 6.01
CA LEU A 92 -12.57 5.01 4.89
C LEU A 92 -13.60 3.90 5.14
N LEU A 93 -13.18 2.77 5.71
CA LEU A 93 -14.09 1.68 6.08
C LEU A 93 -15.12 2.09 7.14
N SER A 94 -14.77 3.04 8.01
CA SER A 94 -15.70 3.56 9.03
C SER A 94 -16.76 4.48 8.43
N GLU A 95 -16.43 5.16 7.32
CA GLU A 95 -17.32 6.07 6.58
C GLU A 95 -18.23 5.32 5.60
N PHE A 96 -17.81 4.16 5.10
CA PHE A 96 -18.65 3.40 4.19
C PHE A 96 -19.92 2.88 4.88
N PRO A 97 -21.09 3.01 4.22
CA PRO A 97 -22.34 2.51 4.78
C PRO A 97 -22.23 1.00 4.98
N LYS A 98 -22.42 0.57 6.22
CA LYS A 98 -22.52 -0.86 6.55
C LYS A 98 -23.84 -1.36 5.99
N SER A 99 -23.76 -2.31 5.06
CA SER A 99 -24.92 -3.02 4.53
C SER A 99 -25.74 -3.69 5.64
#